data_AF-A0A3T0DT25-F1
#
_entry.id   AF-A0A3T0DT25-F1
#
_cell.length_a   1.000
_cell.length_b   1.000
_cell.length_c   1.000
_cell.angle_alpha   90.00
_cell.angle_beta   90.00
_cell.angle_gamma   90.00
#
_symmetry.space_group_name_H-M   'P 1'
#
loop_
_entity.id
_entity.type
_entity.pdbx_description
1 polymer ?
#
loop_
_entity_poly.entity_id
_entity_poly.type
_entity_poly.pdbx_seq_one_letter_code
_entity_poly.pdbx_strand_id
1 'polypeptide(L)' 'MLEERIRFHGYDPDARAQFRKGSFSLLTSKSEGHPLVLLESMAAGCIPIAYDIEFGPSDIITHGVNGS' A
#
# COMPACT_ATOMS: atom_id res chain seq x y z
N MET A 1 -0.82 -18.76 16.30
CA MET A 1 -2.14 -18.85 15.63
C MET A 1 -2.26 -17.67 14.64
N LEU A 2 -3.21 -17.61 13.69
CA LEU A 2 -3.23 -16.52 12.68
C LEU A 2 -3.59 -15.16 13.30
N GLU A 3 -4.38 -15.20 14.37
CA GLU A 3 -4.89 -14.08 15.14
C GLU A 3 -3.77 -13.26 15.80
N GLU A 4 -2.59 -13.85 16.02
CA GLU A 4 -1.43 -13.16 16.59
C GLU A 4 -0.62 -12.39 15.54
N ARG A 5 -0.85 -12.68 14.24
CA ARG A 5 -0.11 -12.10 13.11
C ARG A 5 -0.87 -11.01 12.38
N ILE A 6 -2.20 -10.98 12.51
CA ILE A 6 -3.08 -10.01 11.86
C ILE A 6 -3.73 -9.14 12.93
N ARG A 7 -3.62 -7.82 12.79
CA ARG A 7 -4.22 -6.84 13.69
C ARG A 7 -5.08 -5.87 12.90
N PHE A 8 -6.32 -5.69 13.34
CA PHE A 8 -7.20 -4.66 12.82
C PHE A 8 -7.04 -3.39 13.66
N HIS A 9 -6.37 -2.38 13.11
CA HIS A 9 -6.06 -1.15 13.83
C HIS A 9 -7.23 -0.14 13.89
N GLY A 10 -8.26 -0.33 13.07
CA GLY A 10 -9.36 0.63 12.92
C GLY A 10 -8.91 1.89 12.18
N TYR A 11 -9.66 2.98 12.37
CA TYR A 11 -9.30 4.29 11.82
C TYR A 11 -8.16 4.91 12.65
N ASP A 12 -7.09 5.32 11.95
CA ASP A 12 -5.95 6.04 12.54
C ASP A 12 -5.76 7.37 11.78
N PRO A 13 -5.91 8.53 12.42
CA PRO A 13 -5.66 9.82 11.76
C PRO A 13 -4.20 10.01 11.33
N ASP A 14 -3.25 9.24 11.87
CA ASP A 14 -1.83 9.23 11.49
C ASP A 14 -1.43 7.92 10.78
N ALA A 15 -2.37 7.30 10.06
CA ALA A 15 -2.13 6.06 9.32
C ALA A 15 -0.90 6.14 8.39
N ARG A 16 -0.61 7.32 7.83
CA ARG A 16 0.58 7.56 7.00
C ARG A 16 1.89 7.27 7.73
N ALA A 17 1.99 7.61 9.01
CA ALA A 17 3.19 7.32 9.79
C ALA A 17 3.42 5.83 10.00
N GLN A 18 2.36 5.00 9.92
CA GLN A 18 2.46 3.56 10.12
C GLN A 18 3.20 2.85 8.99
N PHE A 19 3.22 3.41 7.78
CA PHE A 19 3.96 2.84 6.65
C PHE A 19 5.46 2.69 6.94
N ARG A 20 6.04 3.58 7.76
CA ARG A 20 7.46 3.50 8.19
C ARG A 20 7.79 2.24 9.00
N LYS A 21 6.77 1.56 9.55
CA LYS A 21 6.93 0.33 10.33
C LYS A 21 6.78 -0.93 9.48
N GLY A 22 6.26 -0.81 8.25
CA GLY A 22 6.04 -1.92 7.33
C GLY A 22 7.19 -2.05 6.33
N SER A 23 7.46 -3.29 5.90
CA SER A 23 8.39 -3.54 4.79
C SER A 23 7.73 -3.33 3.43
N PHE A 24 6.42 -3.58 3.34
CA PHE A 24 5.60 -3.42 2.15
C PHE A 24 4.15 -3.15 2.52
N SER A 25 3.39 -2.54 1.60
CA SER A 25 1.95 -2.31 1.72
C SER A 25 1.20 -3.09 0.65
N LEU A 26 0.02 -3.61 0.97
CA LEU A 26 -0.83 -4.34 0.03
C LEU A 26 -2.08 -3.53 -0.32
N LEU A 27 -2.33 -3.31 -1.61
CA LEU A 27 -3.58 -2.76 -2.13
C LEU A 27 -4.28 -3.81 -2.99
N THR A 28 -5.28 -4.49 -2.41
CA THR A 28 -6.05 -5.56 -3.05
C THR A 28 -7.40 -5.09 -3.60
N SER A 29 -7.53 -3.77 -3.82
CA SER A 29 -8.72 -3.16 -4.43
C SER A 29 -8.88 -3.59 -5.88
N LYS A 30 -10.12 -3.56 -6.39
CA LYS A 30 -10.46 -3.89 -7.78
C LYS A 30 -10.79 -2.66 -8.64
N SER A 31 -10.90 -1.48 -8.04
CA SER A 31 -11.18 -0.22 -8.72
C SER A 31 -10.69 0.93 -7.86
N GLU A 32 -9.99 1.87 -8.48
CA GLU A 32 -9.46 3.07 -7.83
C GLU A 32 -9.74 4.30 -8.70
N GLY A 33 -10.03 5.43 -8.07
CA GLY A 33 -10.11 6.71 -8.76
C GLY A 33 -8.71 7.29 -8.98
N HIS A 34 -7.95 7.41 -7.90
CA HIS A 34 -6.51 7.64 -7.93
C HIS A 34 -5.89 7.09 -6.64
N PRO A 35 -4.95 6.14 -6.71
CA PRO A 35 -4.52 5.38 -5.53
C PRO A 35 -3.46 6.14 -4.73
N LEU A 36 -3.85 7.25 -4.08
CA LEU A 36 -2.97 8.11 -3.27
C LEU A 36 -2.21 7.33 -2.19
N VAL A 37 -2.80 6.27 -1.67
CA VAL A 37 -2.19 5.39 -0.66
C VAL A 37 -0.87 4.76 -1.14
N LEU A 38 -0.71 4.53 -2.45
CA LEU A 38 0.54 4.01 -3.01
C LEU A 38 1.64 5.07 -2.90
N LEU A 39 1.33 6.33 -3.21
CA LEU A 39 2.26 7.45 -3.07
C LEU A 39 2.65 7.69 -1.61
N GLU A 40 1.68 7.63 -0.70
CA GLU A 40 1.92 7.78 0.74
C GLU A 40 2.83 6.67 1.28
N SER A 41 2.60 5.43 0.86
CA SER A 41 3.43 4.28 1.21
C SER A 41 4.87 4.44 0.71
N MET A 42 5.03 4.77 -0.58
CA MET A 42 6.34 4.98 -1.20
C MET A 42 7.10 6.14 -0.58
N ALA A 43 6.44 7.26 -0.28
CA ALA A 43 7.04 8.42 0.39
C ALA A 43 7.57 8.08 1.79
N ALA A 44 6.96 7.09 2.45
CA ALA A 44 7.41 6.56 3.74
C ALA A 44 8.48 5.46 3.62
N GLY A 45 8.91 5.12 2.40
CA GLY A 45 9.88 4.04 2.14
C GLY A 45 9.28 2.63 2.20
N CYS A 46 7.95 2.52 2.16
CA CYS A 46 7.24 1.24 2.19
C CYS A 46 6.87 0.83 0.77
N ILE A 47 7.27 -0.38 0.36
CA ILE A 47 7.16 -0.84 -1.02
C ILE A 47 5.70 -1.26 -1.30
N PRO A 48 4.99 -0.65 -2.26
CA PRO A 48 3.63 -1.07 -2.59
C PRO A 48 3.60 -2.34 -3.43
N ILE A 49 2.65 -3.21 -3.11
CA ILE A 49 2.23 -4.37 -3.90
C ILE A 49 0.74 -4.18 -4.18
N ALA A 50 0.37 -4.07 -5.46
CA ALA A 50 -1.00 -3.80 -5.87
C ALA A 50 -1.41 -4.70 -7.03
N TYR A 51 -2.71 -4.91 -7.20
CA TYR A 51 -3.21 -5.47 -8.46
C TYR A 51 -3.03 -4.47 -9.60
N ASP A 52 -2.71 -4.98 -10.78
CA ASP A 52 -2.73 -4.20 -12.02
C ASP A 52 -4.18 -4.00 -12.46
N ILE A 53 -4.76 -2.88 -11.99
CA ILE A 53 -6.13 -2.48 -12.27
C ILE A 53 -6.13 -1.12 -12.98
N GLU A 54 -7.04 -0.93 -13.92
CA GLU A 54 -7.28 0.39 -14.48
C GLU A 54 -8.09 1.23 -13.48
N PHE A 55 -7.69 2.44 -13.09
CA PHE A 55 -6.49 3.22 -13.44
C PHE A 55 -5.58 3.41 -12.21
N GLY A 56 -4.29 3.70 -12.42
CA GLY A 56 -3.44 4.31 -11.40
C GLY A 56 -2.22 3.52 -10.93
N PRO A 57 -2.30 2.23 -10.52
CA PRO A 57 -1.13 1.50 -10.06
C PRO A 57 0.01 1.45 -11.08
N SER A 58 -0.31 1.24 -12.35
CA SER A 58 0.66 1.21 -13.45
C SER A 58 1.30 2.57 -13.79
N ASP A 59 0.69 3.68 -13.38
CA ASP A 59 1.28 5.03 -13.53
C ASP A 59 2.31 5.35 -12.42
N ILE A 60 2.28 4.59 -11.32
CA ILE A 60 3.06 4.84 -10.10
C ILE A 60 4.13 3.76 -9.88
N ILE A 61 3.78 2.50 -10.15
CA ILE A 61 4.62 1.34 -9.90
C ILE A 61 5.32 0.91 -11.19
N THR A 62 6.64 0.85 -11.15
CA THR A 62 7.47 0.17 -12.14
C THR A 62 7.82 -1.21 -11.59
N HIS A 63 7.25 -2.24 -12.22
CA HIS A 63 7.42 -3.65 -11.84
C HIS A 63 8.89 -4.02 -11.65
N GLY A 64 9.22 -4.60 -10.48
CA GLY A 64 10.58 -5.04 -10.15
C GLY A 64 11.57 -3.91 -9.81
N VAL A 65 11.15 -2.65 -9.83
CA VAL A 65 12.00 -1.49 -9.49
C VAL A 65 11.57 -0.86 -8.17
N ASN A 66 10.30 -0.49 -8.03
CA ASN A 66 9.80 0.26 -6.87
C ASN A 66 8.52 -0.33 -6.24
N GLY A 67 8.13 -1.54 -6.66
CA GLY A 67 6.91 -2.19 -6.23
C GLY A 67 6.73 -3.56 -6.88
N SER A 68 5.55 -4.14 -6.66
CA SER A 68 5.16 -5.45 -7.18
C SER A 68 5.49 -5.63 -8.64
#